data_AF-A0A947PDR9-F1
#
_entry.id   AF-A0A947PDR9-F1
#
_cell.length_a   1.000
_cell.length_b   1.000
_cell.length_c   1.000
_cell.angle_alpha   90.00
_cell.angle_beta   90.00
_cell.angle_gamma   90.00
#
_symmetry.space_group_name_H-M   'P 1'
#
loop_
_entity.id
_entity.type
_entity.pdbx_description
1 polymer ?
#
loop_
_entity_poly.entity_id
_entity_poly.type
_entity_poly.pdbx_seq_one_letter_code
_entity_poly.pdbx_strand_id
1 'polypeptide(L)'
;MTERDNNGRFPKGTSGNRKGRPRTSHRRIETPEDFDEMIIDVMNMPTAVRTPKGEETVPLATATMLRLATGKAENRLAASYALSLTRSALFQSMERARQRRSNGEDL
;
A
#
# COMPACT_ATOMS: atom_id res chain seq x y z
N MET A 1 33.63 9.99 -22.64
CA MET A 1 33.60 9.50 -21.25
C MET A 1 33.66 10.73 -20.36
N THR A 2 32.66 10.99 -19.53
CA THR A 2 32.58 12.19 -18.69
C THR A 2 33.49 12.02 -17.47
N GLU A 3 34.56 12.83 -17.43
CA GLU A 3 35.59 12.83 -16.40
C GLU A 3 34.98 13.07 -15.01
N ARG A 4 35.30 12.17 -14.08
CA ARG A 4 35.04 12.34 -12.64
C ARG A 4 36.09 13.29 -12.07
N ASP A 5 35.78 13.99 -10.98
CA ASP A 5 36.81 14.76 -10.29
C ASP A 5 37.89 13.84 -9.67
N ASN A 6 39.01 14.41 -9.24
CA ASN A 6 40.13 13.67 -8.64
C ASN A 6 39.74 12.92 -7.33
N ASN A 7 38.54 13.15 -6.79
CA ASN A 7 37.97 12.45 -5.65
C ASN A 7 36.89 11.43 -6.05
N GLY A 8 36.76 11.12 -7.34
CA GLY A 8 35.82 10.15 -7.89
C GLY A 8 34.36 10.61 -7.89
N ARG A 9 34.09 11.87 -7.52
CA ARG A 9 32.75 12.46 -7.47
C ARG A 9 32.39 13.04 -8.84
N PHE A 10 31.10 12.97 -9.16
CA PHE A 10 30.57 13.64 -10.35
C PHE A 10 30.53 15.16 -10.11
N PRO A 11 30.72 15.99 -11.15
CA PRO A 11 30.61 17.44 -11.04
C PRO A 11 29.29 17.85 -10.38
N LYS A 12 29.30 18.87 -9.51
CA LYS A 12 28.07 19.42 -8.92
C LYS A 12 27.10 19.80 -10.04
N GLY A 13 25.89 19.22 -10.03
CA GLY A 13 24.87 19.39 -11.09
C GLY A 13 24.75 18.18 -12.02
N THR A 14 25.73 17.28 -12.04
CA THR A 14 25.65 15.99 -12.73
C THR A 14 25.05 14.95 -11.79
N SER A 15 23.79 15.15 -11.36
CA SER A 15 23.09 14.12 -10.62
C SER A 15 23.01 12.88 -11.52
N GLY A 16 23.64 11.78 -11.10
CA GLY A 16 23.77 10.54 -11.85
C GLY A 16 22.46 9.77 -12.04
N ASN A 17 21.34 10.48 -12.29
CA ASN A 17 20.06 9.90 -12.64
C ASN A 17 19.67 10.39 -14.04
N ARG A 18 20.24 9.78 -15.09
CA ARG A 18 19.81 10.01 -16.49
C ARG A 18 18.35 9.62 -16.71
N LYS A 19 17.81 8.72 -15.87
CA LYS A 19 16.38 8.47 -15.72
C LYS A 19 15.93 9.40 -14.59
N GLY A 20 15.16 10.43 -14.91
CA GLY A 20 14.66 11.37 -13.90
C GLY A 20 14.05 10.64 -12.70
N ARG A 21 14.01 11.32 -11.54
CA ARG A 21 13.31 10.83 -10.34
C ARG A 21 11.97 10.20 -10.79
N PRO A 22 11.64 8.96 -10.39
CA PRO A 22 10.38 8.35 -10.73
C PRO A 22 9.27 9.37 -10.44
N ARG A 23 8.55 9.80 -11.47
CA ARG A 23 7.37 10.63 -11.26
C ARG A 23 6.38 9.71 -10.58
N THR A 24 6.15 9.94 -9.30
CA THR A 24 5.06 9.29 -8.58
C THR A 24 3.78 9.69 -9.29
N SER A 25 3.25 8.83 -10.15
CA SER A 25 1.92 9.01 -10.71
C SER A 25 0.95 8.69 -9.58
N HIS A 26 0.47 9.72 -8.89
CA HIS A 26 -0.64 9.54 -7.98
C HIS A 26 -1.85 9.07 -8.80
N ARG A 27 -2.32 7.84 -8.53
CA ARG A 27 -3.58 7.35 -9.10
C ARG A 27 -4.68 8.30 -8.63
N ARG A 28 -5.42 8.88 -9.58
CA ARG A 28 -6.59 9.70 -9.26
C ARG A 28 -7.72 8.75 -8.86
N ILE A 29 -8.45 9.12 -7.83
CA ILE A 29 -9.66 8.42 -7.41
C ILE A 29 -10.79 9.08 -8.18
N GLU A 30 -11.30 8.41 -9.22
CA GLU A 30 -12.35 8.95 -10.07
C GLU A 30 -13.69 8.24 -9.82
N THR A 31 -13.63 7.00 -9.35
CA THR A 31 -14.79 6.16 -9.09
C THR A 31 -14.79 5.63 -7.65
N PRO A 32 -15.97 5.27 -7.09
CA PRO A 32 -16.05 4.51 -5.84
C PRO A 32 -15.22 3.21 -5.89
N GLU A 33 -15.16 2.58 -7.06
CA GLU A 33 -14.36 1.38 -7.30
C GLU A 33 -12.86 1.63 -7.09
N ASP A 34 -12.33 2.74 -7.60
CA ASP A 34 -10.94 3.15 -7.37
C ASP A 34 -10.65 3.39 -5.88
N PHE A 35 -11.65 3.91 -5.15
CA PHE A 35 -11.50 4.16 -3.72
C PHE A 35 -11.43 2.86 -2.92
N ASP A 36 -12.32 1.91 -3.22
CA ASP A 36 -12.29 0.57 -2.63
C ASP A 36 -10.96 -0.15 -2.92
N GLU A 37 -10.49 -0.10 -4.17
CA GLU A 37 -9.19 -0.65 -4.56
C GLU A 37 -8.05 0.00 -3.78
N MET A 38 -8.06 1.33 -3.64
CA MET A 38 -7.06 2.03 -2.85
C MET A 38 -7.08 1.62 -1.36
N ILE A 39 -8.26 1.44 -0.76
CA ILE A 39 -8.37 0.95 0.62
C ILE A 39 -7.74 -0.45 0.73
N ILE A 40 -8.08 -1.35 -0.20
CA ILE A 40 -7.56 -2.71 -0.23
C ILE A 40 -6.04 -2.70 -0.40
N ASP A 41 -5.52 -1.90 -1.33
CA ASP A 41 -4.09 -1.78 -1.61
C ASP A 41 -3.31 -1.27 -0.40
N VAL A 42 -3.78 -0.19 0.24
CA VAL A 42 -3.16 0.37 1.45
C VAL A 42 -3.14 -0.66 2.57
N MET A 43 -4.23 -1.38 2.76
CA MET A 43 -4.34 -2.35 3.85
C MET A 43 -3.55 -3.64 3.59
N ASN A 44 -3.20 -3.91 2.33
CA ASN A 44 -2.28 -4.96 1.93
C ASN A 44 -0.81 -4.53 1.92
N MET A 45 -0.50 -3.24 2.14
CA MET A 45 0.89 -2.79 2.17
C MET A 45 1.68 -3.55 3.26
N PRO A 46 2.90 -4.01 2.94
CA PRO A 46 3.75 -4.69 3.91
C PRO A 46 4.17 -3.72 5.01
N THR A 47 4.03 -4.13 6.25
CA THR A 47 4.47 -3.39 7.43
C THR A 47 5.21 -4.31 8.39
N ALA A 48 6.23 -3.79 9.04
CA ALA A 48 7.00 -4.54 10.01
C ALA A 48 6.32 -4.52 11.39
N VAL A 49 6.20 -5.69 12.01
CA VAL A 49 5.66 -5.87 13.35
C VAL A 49 6.69 -6.61 14.20
N ARG A 50 6.96 -6.08 15.39
CA ARG A 50 7.80 -6.77 16.38
C ARG A 50 6.97 -7.82 17.13
N THR A 51 7.36 -9.08 16.96
CA THR A 51 6.79 -10.23 17.67
C THR A 51 7.81 -10.76 18.70
N PRO A 52 7.40 -11.63 19.65
CA PRO A 52 8.33 -12.28 20.56
C PRO A 52 9.40 -13.14 19.85
N LYS A 53 9.16 -13.56 18.61
CA LYS A 53 10.09 -14.37 17.80
C LYS A 53 11.02 -13.53 16.91
N GLY A 54 10.85 -12.20 16.88
CA GLY A 54 11.58 -11.29 16.03
C GLY A 54 10.68 -10.34 15.24
N GLU A 55 11.27 -9.61 14.30
CA GLU A 55 10.55 -8.71 13.40
C GLU A 55 10.00 -9.48 12.20
N GLU A 56 8.70 -9.35 11.96
CA GLU A 56 8.00 -10.01 10.86
C GLU A 56 7.35 -8.96 9.96
N THR A 57 7.41 -9.17 8.64
CA THR A 57 6.71 -8.31 7.68
C THR A 57 5.36 -8.92 7.37
N VAL A 58 4.29 -8.23 7.76
CA VAL A 58 2.90 -8.66 7.55
C VAL A 58 2.10 -7.55 6.87
N PRO A 59 0.97 -7.84 6.23
CA PRO A 59 0.07 -6.81 5.73
C PRO A 59 -0.40 -5.86 6.84
N LEU A 60 -0.63 -4.59 6.50
CA LEU A 60 -1.11 -3.58 7.44
C LEU A 60 -2.42 -3.99 8.13
N ALA A 61 -3.32 -4.67 7.42
CA ALA A 61 -4.53 -5.25 8.00
C ALA A 61 -4.22 -6.21 9.15
N THR A 62 -3.30 -7.15 8.92
CA THR A 62 -2.85 -8.13 9.93
C THR A 62 -2.19 -7.43 11.12
N ALA A 63 -1.30 -6.47 10.87
CA ALA A 63 -0.66 -5.69 11.92
C ALA A 63 -1.69 -4.93 12.78
N THR A 64 -2.70 -4.35 12.14
CA THR A 64 -3.77 -3.59 12.81
C THR A 64 -4.64 -4.51 13.68
N MET A 65 -5.01 -5.70 13.17
CA MET A 65 -5.72 -6.72 13.93
C MET A 65 -4.90 -7.19 15.14
N LEU A 66 -3.61 -7.47 14.96
CA LEU A 66 -2.73 -7.88 16.05
C LEU A 66 -2.66 -6.82 17.15
N ARG A 67 -2.48 -5.54 16.77
CA ARG A 67 -2.43 -4.43 17.74
C ARG A 67 -3.73 -4.29 18.53
N LEU A 68 -4.88 -4.47 17.87
CA LEU A 68 -6.19 -4.49 18.55
C LEU A 68 -6.32 -5.66 19.52
N ALA A 69 -5.96 -6.87 19.07
CA ALA A 69 -6.03 -8.08 19.87
C ALA A 69 -5.13 -8.02 21.10
N THR A 70 -3.92 -7.47 20.98
CA THR A 70 -2.98 -7.33 22.10
C THR A 70 -3.23 -6.09 22.96
N GLY A 71 -4.23 -5.27 22.63
CA GLY A 71 -4.50 -4.01 23.34
C GLY A 71 -3.42 -2.93 23.17
N LYS A 72 -2.56 -3.06 22.15
CA LYS A 72 -1.43 -2.15 21.86
C LYS A 72 -1.76 -1.10 20.80
N ALA A 73 -2.99 -1.06 20.30
CA ALA A 73 -3.42 -0.03 19.36
C ALA A 73 -3.58 1.31 20.09
N GLU A 74 -2.77 2.31 19.71
CA GLU A 74 -2.81 3.67 20.26
C GLU A 74 -4.20 4.31 20.11
N ASN A 75 -4.85 4.10 18.96
CA ASN A 75 -6.22 4.51 18.73
C ASN A 75 -7.07 3.31 18.29
N ARG A 76 -7.74 2.69 19.26
CA ARG A 76 -8.58 1.50 19.03
C ARG A 76 -9.76 1.79 18.11
N LEU A 77 -10.39 2.97 18.25
CA LEU A 77 -11.55 3.35 17.43
C LEU A 77 -11.14 3.48 15.96
N ALA A 78 -10.06 4.22 15.68
CA ALA A 78 -9.56 4.38 14.31
C ALA A 78 -9.14 3.03 13.69
N ALA A 79 -8.44 2.18 14.44
CA ALA A 79 -8.07 0.85 13.98
C ALA A 79 -9.28 -0.03 13.65
N SER A 80 -10.32 0.00 14.50
CA SER A 80 -11.56 -0.75 14.27
C SER A 80 -12.35 -0.23 13.06
N TYR A 81 -12.35 1.08 12.85
CA TYR A 81 -13.00 1.71 11.71
C TYR A 81 -12.26 1.41 10.41
N ALA A 82 -10.93 1.45 10.41
CA ALA A 82 -10.11 1.08 9.25
C ALA A 82 -10.37 -0.36 8.80
N LEU A 83 -10.43 -1.31 9.75
CA LEU A 83 -10.78 -2.71 9.43
C LEU A 83 -12.21 -2.85 8.91
N SER A 84 -13.16 -2.10 9.47
CA SER A 84 -14.54 -2.07 8.98
C SER A 84 -14.63 -1.55 7.55
N LEU A 85 -13.94 -0.44 7.24
CA LEU A 85 -13.83 0.10 5.89
C LEU A 85 -13.22 -0.92 4.91
N THR A 86 -12.14 -1.58 5.33
CA THR A 86 -11.48 -2.63 4.53
C THR A 86 -12.45 -3.77 4.20
N ARG A 87 -13.22 -4.22 5.19
CA ARG A 87 -14.23 -5.26 5.02
C ARG A 87 -15.31 -4.83 4.02
N SER A 88 -15.80 -3.59 4.12
CA SER A 88 -16.81 -3.05 3.20
C SER A 88 -16.28 -2.98 1.76
N ALA A 89 -15.04 -2.50 1.57
CA ALA A 89 -14.41 -2.44 0.25
C ALA A 89 -14.22 -3.84 -0.37
N LEU A 90 -13.79 -4.82 0.42
CA LEU A 90 -13.68 -6.21 -0.02
C LEU A 90 -15.04 -6.80 -0.42
N PHE A 91 -16.07 -6.53 0.38
CA PHE A 91 -17.43 -7.00 0.07
C PHE A 91 -17.94 -6.43 -1.25
N GLN A 92 -17.80 -5.11 -1.46
CA GLN A 92 -18.19 -4.47 -2.72
C GLN A 92 -17.38 -4.99 -3.92
N SER A 93 -16.08 -5.19 -3.76
CA SER A 93 -15.23 -5.79 -4.80
C SER A 93 -15.67 -7.22 -5.15
N MET A 94 -16.02 -8.04 -4.15
CA MET A 94 -16.56 -9.38 -4.36
C MET A 94 -17.91 -9.38 -5.08
N GLU A 95 -18.82 -8.47 -4.72
CA GLU A 95 -20.12 -8.34 -5.40
C GLU A 95 -19.95 -7.95 -6.86
N ARG A 96 -19.08 -6.98 -7.15
CA ARG A 96 -18.74 -6.58 -8.52
C ARG A 96 -18.12 -7.74 -9.32
N ALA A 97 -17.19 -8.49 -8.73
CA ALA A 97 -16.59 -9.66 -9.37
C ALA A 97 -17.65 -10.74 -9.69
N ARG A 98 -18.65 -10.93 -8.81
CA ARG A 98 -19.77 -11.83 -9.08
C ARG A 98 -20.66 -11.34 -10.23
N GLN A 99 -20.93 -10.04 -10.30
CA GLN A 99 -21.73 -9.44 -11.38
C GLN A 99 -21.03 -9.54 -12.74
N ARG A 100 -19.71 -9.29 -12.81
CA ARG A 100 -18.91 -9.47 -14.04
C ARG A 100 -18.96 -10.90 -14.54
N ARG A 101 -18.83 -11.87 -13.63
CA ARG A 101 -18.96 -13.31 -13.94
C ARG A 101 -20.36 -13.67 -14.45
N SER A 102 -21.42 -13.13 -13.85
CA SER A 102 -22.78 -13.39 -14.32
C SER A 102 -23.08 -12.75 -15.68
N ASN A 103 -22.39 -11.65 -16.01
CA ASN A 103 -22.54 -10.96 -17.29
C ASN A 103 -21.67 -11.54 -18.42
N GLY A 104 -20.83 -12.56 -18.11
CA GLY A 104 -19.96 -13.19 -19.10
C GLY A 104 -18.79 -12.30 -19.55
N GLU A 105 -18.40 -11.31 -18.74
CA GLU A 105 -17.32 -10.36 -19.06
C GLU A 105 -15.91 -10.90 -18.74
N ASP A 106 -15.80 -12.11 -18.18
CA ASP A 106 -14.53 -12.80 -17.99
C ASP A 106 -14.15 -13.58 -19.27
N LEU A 107 -13.53 -12.88 -20.24
CA LEU A 107 -12.73 -13.45 -21.35
C LEU A 107 -11.32 -12.88 -21.34
#